data_AF-A0A176ZF03-F1
#
_entry.id   AF-A0A176ZF03-F1
#
_cell.length_a   1.000
_cell.length_b   1.000
_cell.length_c   1.000
_cell.angle_alpha   90.00
_cell.angle_beta   90.00
_cell.angle_gamma   90.00
#
_symmetry.space_group_name_H-M   'P 1'
#
loop_
_entity.id
_entity.type
_entity.pdbx_description
1 polymer ?
#
loop_
_entity_poly.entity_id
_entity_poly.type
_entity_poly.pdbx_seq_one_letter_code
_entity_poly.pdbx_strand_id
1 'polypeptide(L)'
;MSWDAGDPVTVDDTASLANAIANRWELYEGHLGQDVDLTYFYMSQADARMCVQTGSLTGTTKVRSTTHPAEAPGWCIDNGYTWFVAIRSDAPDESNIDVVSWGRAIREEDDEDDEDNNEDDEDNNEDDEDDEDNNEDNNDDNNEDNSEDNSEDNSEDNSEDNSEDNSEDDNDNDDDDE
;
A
#
# COMPACT_ATOMS: atom_id res chain seq x y z
N MET A 1 -19.44 7.87 6.81
CA MET A 1 -18.27 8.74 6.53
C MET A 1 -17.64 8.18 5.27
N SER A 2 -17.25 9.01 4.31
CA SER A 2 -16.50 8.53 3.14
C SER A 2 -15.08 8.20 3.58
N TRP A 3 -14.53 7.07 3.14
CA TRP A 3 -13.10 6.79 3.29
C TRP A 3 -12.30 7.65 2.30
N ASP A 4 -11.08 8.03 2.68
CA ASP A 4 -10.12 8.74 1.82
C ASP A 4 -8.76 8.04 1.92
N ALA A 5 -8.23 7.62 0.77
CA ALA A 5 -6.94 6.96 0.66
C ALA A 5 -5.76 7.91 0.93
N GLY A 6 -6.02 9.23 0.89
CA GLY A 6 -5.01 10.28 1.04
C GLY A 6 -4.05 10.37 -0.14
N ASP A 7 -2.95 11.09 0.08
CA ASP A 7 -1.90 11.33 -0.91
C ASP A 7 -1.19 10.04 -1.36
N PRO A 8 -0.57 10.01 -2.55
CA PRO A 8 0.17 8.83 -2.99
C PRO A 8 1.39 8.57 -2.10
N VAL A 9 1.69 7.29 -1.84
CA VAL A 9 2.93 6.88 -1.18
C VAL A 9 4.07 6.90 -2.21
N THR A 10 5.10 7.72 -1.96
CA THR A 10 6.23 7.93 -2.89
C THR A 10 7.60 7.68 -2.25
N VAL A 11 7.65 6.78 -1.27
CA VAL A 11 8.92 6.37 -0.63
C VAL A 11 9.69 5.42 -1.55
N ASP A 12 11.01 5.39 -1.40
CA ASP A 12 11.92 4.65 -2.29
C ASP A 12 12.53 3.40 -1.62
N ASP A 13 12.22 3.14 -0.35
CA ASP A 13 12.66 1.95 0.40
C ASP A 13 11.50 1.02 0.78
N THR A 14 11.78 -0.28 0.77
CA THR A 14 10.80 -1.35 0.97
C THR A 14 10.13 -1.27 2.33
N ALA A 15 10.91 -1.01 3.39
CA ALA A 15 10.43 -0.92 4.77
C ALA A 15 9.44 0.25 4.96
N SER A 16 9.78 1.45 4.47
CA SER A 16 8.88 2.61 4.57
C SER A 16 7.62 2.43 3.73
N LEU A 17 7.72 1.78 2.57
CA LEU A 17 6.54 1.49 1.74
C LEU A 17 5.61 0.51 2.45
N ALA A 18 6.14 -0.57 3.01
CA ALA A 18 5.39 -1.54 3.80
C ALA A 18 4.72 -0.89 5.01
N ASN A 19 5.46 -0.09 5.79
CA ASN A 19 4.91 0.61 6.95
C ASN A 19 3.81 1.60 6.55
N ALA A 20 3.98 2.35 5.46
CA ALA A 20 2.95 3.28 4.98
C ALA A 20 1.66 2.57 4.54
N ILE A 21 1.78 1.40 3.90
CA ILE A 21 0.62 0.58 3.52
C ILE A 21 -0.05 -0.01 4.76
N ALA A 22 0.72 -0.56 5.70
CA ALA A 22 0.21 -1.13 6.95
C ALA A 22 -0.58 -0.09 7.78
N ASN A 23 -0.03 1.11 7.96
CA ASN A 23 -0.71 2.18 8.69
C ASN A 23 -2.05 2.56 8.05
N ARG A 24 -2.13 2.63 6.72
CA ARG A 24 -3.39 2.94 6.01
C ARG A 24 -4.40 1.80 6.10
N TRP A 25 -3.91 0.57 6.05
CA TRP A 25 -4.73 -0.62 6.23
C TRP A 25 -5.36 -0.64 7.63
N GLU A 26 -4.60 -0.45 8.70
CA GLU A 26 -5.13 -0.41 10.08
C GLU A 26 -6.20 0.68 10.26
N LEU A 27 -5.98 1.87 9.69
CA LEU A 27 -6.97 2.95 9.71
C LEU A 27 -8.26 2.57 8.96
N TYR A 28 -8.12 1.84 7.85
CA TYR A 28 -9.26 1.37 7.06
C TYR A 28 -10.05 0.27 7.76
N GLU A 29 -9.37 -0.65 8.44
CA GLU A 29 -10.04 -1.65 9.29
C GLU A 29 -10.79 -1.01 10.44
N GLY A 30 -10.17 -0.04 11.12
CA GLY A 30 -10.83 0.76 12.14
C GLY A 30 -12.07 1.49 11.61
N HIS A 31 -12.03 1.96 10.36
CA HIS A 31 -13.17 2.59 9.69
C HIS A 31 -14.32 1.61 9.44
N LEU A 32 -14.03 0.38 9.02
CA LEU A 32 -15.04 -0.64 8.70
C LEU A 32 -15.50 -1.44 9.94
N GLY A 33 -14.70 -1.49 11.00
CA GLY A 33 -14.95 -2.31 12.18
C GLY A 33 -14.82 -3.81 11.93
N GLN A 34 -14.04 -4.21 10.93
CA GLN A 34 -13.77 -5.61 10.58
C GLN A 34 -12.39 -5.77 9.93
N ASP A 35 -11.86 -6.99 10.02
CA ASP A 35 -10.62 -7.42 9.37
C ASP A 35 -10.79 -7.46 7.85
N VAL A 36 -9.76 -7.05 7.12
CA VAL A 36 -9.80 -6.81 5.67
C VAL A 36 -8.53 -7.32 4.99
N ASP A 37 -8.69 -8.26 4.07
CA ASP A 37 -7.63 -8.62 3.15
C ASP A 37 -7.47 -7.59 2.03
N LEU A 38 -6.23 -7.34 1.62
CA LEU A 38 -5.91 -6.45 0.49
C LEU A 38 -5.56 -7.21 -0.79
N THR A 39 -6.01 -6.68 -1.92
CA THR A 39 -5.58 -7.06 -3.27
C THR A 39 -4.91 -5.85 -3.90
N TYR A 40 -3.81 -6.09 -4.62
CA TYR A 40 -3.06 -5.04 -5.30
C TYR A 40 -3.31 -5.05 -6.81
N PHE A 41 -3.46 -3.86 -7.38
CA PHE A 41 -3.54 -3.66 -8.82
C PHE A 41 -2.38 -2.80 -9.27
N TYR A 42 -1.49 -3.38 -10.07
CA TYR A 42 -0.35 -2.72 -10.67
C TYR A 42 -0.75 -2.08 -12.01
N MET A 43 -0.40 -0.82 -12.21
CA MET A 43 -0.81 -0.03 -13.38
C MET A 43 0.14 1.15 -13.62
N SER A 44 -0.17 1.97 -14.63
CA SER A 44 0.54 3.22 -14.86
C SER A 44 0.19 4.28 -13.80
N GLN A 45 1.03 5.31 -13.62
CA GLN A 45 0.70 6.42 -12.73
C GLN A 45 -0.60 7.13 -13.10
N ALA A 46 -0.84 7.31 -14.40
CA ALA A 46 -2.03 8.00 -14.90
C ALA A 46 -3.30 7.21 -14.57
N ASP A 47 -3.25 5.89 -14.75
CA ASP A 47 -4.35 4.99 -14.41
C ASP A 47 -4.60 4.96 -12.89
N ALA A 48 -3.55 4.88 -12.07
CA ALA A 48 -3.68 4.88 -10.61
C ALA A 48 -4.37 6.15 -10.10
N ARG A 49 -3.93 7.33 -10.58
CA ARG A 49 -4.58 8.61 -10.26
C ARG A 49 -6.04 8.63 -10.68
N MET A 50 -6.33 8.12 -11.88
CA MET A 50 -7.70 8.06 -12.38
C MET A 50 -8.57 7.14 -11.53
N CYS A 51 -8.06 5.97 -11.11
CA CYS A 51 -8.79 5.03 -10.27
C CYS A 51 -9.14 5.64 -8.91
N VAL A 52 -8.20 6.33 -8.27
CA VAL A 52 -8.41 7.01 -6.99
C VAL A 52 -9.42 8.14 -7.12
N GLN A 53 -9.32 8.95 -8.19
CA GLN A 53 -10.23 10.08 -8.41
C GLN A 53 -11.66 9.63 -8.72
N THR A 54 -11.81 8.52 -9.45
CA THR A 54 -13.13 8.05 -9.91
C THR A 54 -13.74 6.98 -9.01
N GLY A 55 -12.96 6.38 -8.11
CA GLY A 55 -13.36 5.22 -7.33
C GLY A 55 -13.63 3.99 -8.21
N SER A 56 -12.91 3.84 -9.33
CA SER A 56 -13.19 2.80 -10.33
C SER A 56 -11.93 2.25 -10.97
N LEU A 57 -11.86 0.92 -11.12
CA LEU A 57 -10.84 0.22 -11.92
C LEU A 57 -11.30 -0.01 -13.37
N THR A 58 -12.48 0.49 -13.74
CA THR A 58 -13.06 0.22 -15.05
C THR A 58 -12.35 1.02 -16.14
N GLY A 59 -11.97 0.35 -17.23
CA GLY A 59 -11.33 1.00 -18.38
C GLY A 59 -9.84 1.31 -18.22
N THR A 60 -9.22 0.90 -17.10
CA THR A 60 -7.78 1.06 -16.88
C THR A 60 -7.00 -0.21 -17.23
N THR A 61 -5.77 -0.02 -17.71
CA THR A 61 -4.85 -1.13 -17.97
C THR A 61 -4.17 -1.50 -16.66
N LYS A 62 -4.41 -2.72 -16.18
CA LYS A 62 -3.97 -3.15 -14.85
C LYS A 62 -3.62 -4.62 -14.80
N VAL A 63 -2.81 -4.96 -13.81
CA VAL A 63 -2.45 -6.32 -13.42
C VAL A 63 -2.90 -6.52 -11.98
N ARG A 64 -3.75 -7.51 -11.75
CA ARG A 64 -4.10 -7.95 -10.39
C ARG A 64 -2.98 -8.85 -9.85
N SER A 65 -2.56 -8.62 -8.62
CA SER A 65 -1.64 -9.50 -7.89
C SER A 65 -1.89 -9.43 -6.38
N THR A 66 -1.50 -10.49 -5.67
CA THR A 66 -1.47 -10.54 -4.21
C THR A 66 -0.08 -10.22 -3.66
N THR A 67 0.94 -10.09 -4.53
CA THR A 67 2.30 -9.72 -4.13
C THR A 67 2.30 -8.28 -3.62
N HIS A 68 2.95 -8.08 -2.48
CA HIS A 68 3.00 -6.81 -1.78
C HIS A 68 3.75 -5.73 -2.62
N PRO A 69 3.32 -4.46 -2.64
CA PRO A 69 3.96 -3.42 -3.46
C PRO A 69 5.40 -3.07 -3.12
N ALA A 70 5.89 -3.49 -1.96
CA ALA A 70 7.30 -3.40 -1.59
C ALA A 70 8.18 -4.48 -2.26
N GLU A 71 7.55 -5.49 -2.86
CA GLU A 71 8.19 -6.63 -3.51
C GLU A 71 7.49 -6.88 -4.86
N ALA A 72 7.23 -5.80 -5.61
CA ALA A 72 6.43 -5.88 -6.81
C ALA A 72 7.09 -6.78 -7.86
N PRO A 73 6.34 -7.69 -8.51
CA PRO A 73 6.91 -8.62 -9.46
C PRO A 73 7.68 -7.90 -10.57
N GLY A 74 8.90 -8.34 -10.85
CA GLY A 74 9.76 -7.69 -11.85
C GLY A 74 9.09 -7.49 -13.20
N TRP A 75 8.31 -8.46 -13.65
CA TRP A 75 7.55 -8.38 -14.91
C TRP A 75 6.49 -7.26 -14.92
N CYS A 76 5.90 -6.88 -13.79
CA CYS A 76 4.99 -5.73 -13.71
C CYS A 76 5.75 -4.43 -14.01
N ILE A 77 6.88 -4.26 -13.33
CA ILE A 77 7.75 -3.07 -13.45
C ILE A 77 8.29 -2.96 -14.87
N ASP A 78 8.76 -4.06 -15.46
CA ASP A 78 9.30 -4.10 -16.82
C ASP A 78 8.26 -3.75 -17.90
N ASN A 79 6.97 -3.95 -17.63
CA ASN A 79 5.86 -3.52 -18.50
C ASN A 79 5.37 -2.09 -18.22
N GLY A 80 6.04 -1.34 -17.34
CA GLY A 80 5.69 0.03 -16.98
C GLY A 80 4.61 0.16 -15.91
N TYR A 81 4.19 -0.96 -15.28
CA TYR A 81 3.24 -0.96 -14.17
C TYR A 81 3.94 -0.67 -12.84
N THR A 82 4.46 0.55 -12.73
CA THR A 82 5.28 1.03 -11.61
C THR A 82 4.47 1.62 -10.46
N TRP A 83 3.15 1.64 -10.58
CA TRP A 83 2.23 2.16 -9.57
C TRP A 83 1.27 1.08 -9.13
N PHE A 84 0.82 1.15 -7.88
CA PHE A 84 -0.17 0.25 -7.33
C PHE A 84 -1.39 1.00 -6.79
N VAL A 85 -2.52 0.29 -6.77
CA VAL A 85 -3.73 0.63 -6.01
C VAL A 85 -4.07 -0.59 -5.16
N ALA A 86 -4.15 -0.41 -3.84
CA ALA A 86 -4.56 -1.42 -2.88
C ALA A 86 -6.05 -1.24 -2.56
N ILE A 87 -6.83 -2.30 -2.73
CA ILE A 87 -8.25 -2.32 -2.39
C ILE A 87 -8.59 -3.55 -1.56
N ARG A 88 -9.77 -3.56 -0.96
CA ARG A 88 -10.30 -4.74 -0.28
C ARG A 88 -10.49 -5.91 -1.25
N SER A 89 -10.02 -7.10 -0.87
CA SER A 89 -10.03 -8.30 -1.72
C SER A 89 -11.42 -8.83 -2.07
N ASP A 90 -12.41 -8.60 -1.19
CA ASP A 90 -13.81 -9.00 -1.38
C ASP A 90 -14.68 -7.90 -2.02
N ALA A 91 -14.05 -6.85 -2.56
CA ALA A 91 -14.78 -5.77 -3.24
C ALA A 91 -15.73 -6.36 -4.31
N PRO A 92 -17.02 -6.03 -4.27
CA PRO A 92 -18.04 -6.71 -5.06
C PRO A 92 -17.96 -6.39 -6.55
N ASP A 93 -17.42 -5.20 -6.89
CA ASP A 93 -17.25 -4.76 -8.27
C ASP A 93 -16.03 -3.84 -8.44
N GLU A 94 -15.57 -3.73 -9.69
CA GLU A 94 -14.48 -2.83 -10.10
C GLU A 94 -14.98 -1.41 -10.42
N SER A 95 -16.28 -1.14 -10.26
CA SER A 95 -16.88 0.13 -10.66
C SER A 95 -17.02 1.11 -9.49
N ASN A 96 -17.05 0.62 -8.26
CA ASN A 96 -17.14 1.36 -7.03
C ASN A 96 -16.21 0.72 -5.99
N ILE A 97 -14.95 1.14 -6.00
CA ILE A 97 -13.90 0.64 -5.13
C ILE A 97 -13.54 1.66 -4.04
N ASP A 98 -13.31 1.15 -2.84
CA ASP A 98 -12.67 1.89 -1.77
C ASP A 98 -11.15 1.65 -1.87
N VAL A 99 -10.41 2.68 -2.24
CA VAL A 99 -8.94 2.62 -2.29
C VAL A 99 -8.39 2.74 -0.88
N VAL A 100 -7.66 1.74 -0.42
CA VAL A 100 -7.03 1.75 0.91
C VAL A 100 -5.70 2.50 0.88
N SER A 101 -4.87 2.21 -0.12
CA SER A 101 -3.57 2.83 -0.32
C SER A 101 -3.20 2.84 -1.80
N TRP A 102 -2.38 3.78 -2.22
CA TRP A 102 -1.87 3.85 -3.59
C TRP A 102 -0.54 4.57 -3.63
N GLY A 103 0.30 4.24 -4.60
CA GLY A 103 1.64 4.80 -4.65
C GLY A 103 2.54 4.14 -5.68
N ARG A 104 3.84 4.45 -5.57
CA ARG A 104 4.90 3.84 -6.37
C ARG A 104 5.23 2.46 -5.78
N ALA A 105 5.33 1.47 -6.65
CA ALA A 105 5.77 0.13 -6.29
C ALA A 105 7.30 0.01 -6.37
N ILE A 106 7.87 -0.84 -5.51
CA ILE A 106 9.30 -1.16 -5.49
C ILE A 106 9.47 -2.56 -6.05
N ARG A 107 10.44 -2.73 -6.95
CA ARG A 107 10.73 -4.02 -7.60
C ARG A 107 11.22 -5.00 -6.53
N GLU A 108 10.74 -6.24 -6.58
CA GLU A 108 11.40 -7.38 -5.93
C GLU A 108 12.89 -7.39 -6.33
N GLU A 109 13.78 -7.34 -5.34
CA GLU A 109 15.20 -7.58 -5.59
C GLU A 109 15.32 -9.10 -5.81
N ASP A 110 15.64 -9.48 -7.05
CA ASP A 110 16.02 -10.86 -7.31
C ASP A 110 17.33 -11.06 -6.52
N ASP A 111 17.30 -11.88 -5.45
CA ASP A 111 18.48 -12.30 -4.67
C ASP A 111 19.41 -13.19 -5.53
N GLU A 112 19.76 -12.75 -6.74
CA GLU A 112 20.76 -13.35 -7.61
C GLU A 112 22.15 -12.82 -7.21
N ASP A 113 22.62 -13.13 -5.98
CA ASP A 113 24.05 -13.11 -5.64
C ASP A 113 24.25 -13.64 -4.21
N ASP A 114 24.17 -14.96 -4.04
CA ASP A 114 24.91 -15.70 -2.99
C ASP A 114 25.19 -17.15 -3.47
N GLU A 115 25.48 -17.32 -4.77
CA GLU A 115 26.31 -18.45 -5.20
C GLU A 115 27.76 -18.11 -4.83
N ASP A 116 28.04 -18.18 -3.53
CA ASP A 116 29.39 -18.34 -3.01
C ASP A 116 29.98 -19.57 -3.72
N ASN A 117 30.87 -19.32 -4.68
CA ASN A 117 31.75 -20.31 -5.28
C ASN A 117 32.71 -20.80 -4.19
N ASN A 118 32.21 -21.55 -3.23
CA ASN A 118 33.06 -22.39 -2.41
C ASN A 118 33.37 -23.63 -3.25
N GLU A 119 34.44 -23.51 -4.04
CA GLU A 119 35.24 -24.65 -4.49
C GLU A 119 35.71 -25.42 -3.25
N ASP A 120 34.82 -26.22 -2.65
CA ASP A 120 35.18 -27.12 -1.55
C ASP A 120 35.71 -28.43 -2.17
N ASP A 121 36.96 -28.32 -2.59
CA ASP A 121 37.85 -29.40 -2.98
C ASP A 121 38.38 -30.09 -1.71
N GLU A 122 37.54 -30.74 -0.90
CA GLU A 122 38.02 -31.60 0.19
C GLU A 122 37.27 -32.95 0.25
N ASP A 123 38.04 -33.98 -0.12
CA ASP A 123 37.72 -35.39 -0.07
C ASP A 123 37.10 -35.84 1.26
N ASN A 124 35.97 -36.53 1.15
CA ASN A 124 35.48 -37.50 2.12
C ASN A 124 36.60 -38.49 2.51
N ASN A 125 36.98 -38.58 3.78
CA ASN A 125 36.79 -39.82 4.56
C ASN A 125 37.18 -39.69 6.05
N GLU A 126 36.21 -40.06 6.88
CA GLU A 126 36.28 -40.94 8.08
C GLU A 126 37.17 -40.58 9.28
N ASP A 127 36.52 -40.62 10.46
CA ASP A 127 37.03 -40.85 11.84
C ASP A 127 36.63 -39.69 12.77
N ASP A 128 36.12 -39.87 13.99
CA ASP A 128 35.57 -41.01 14.73
C ASP A 128 35.00 -40.37 16.02
N GLU A 129 33.90 -40.93 16.51
CA GLU A 129 33.41 -41.00 17.90
C GLU A 129 33.36 -39.77 18.86
N ASP A 130 32.15 -39.63 19.43
CA ASP A 130 31.82 -39.37 20.84
C ASP A 130 32.39 -38.14 21.56
N ASP A 131 31.49 -37.25 22.03
CA ASP A 131 31.19 -37.27 23.47
C ASP A 131 29.97 -36.42 23.88
N GLU A 132 29.43 -36.85 25.01
CA GLU A 132 28.19 -36.58 25.70
C GLU A 132 27.91 -35.13 26.18
N ASP A 133 26.62 -34.79 26.17
CA ASP A 133 25.82 -34.11 27.21
C ASP A 133 26.16 -32.71 27.81
N ASN A 134 25.05 -32.03 28.13
CA ASN A 134 24.82 -30.97 29.14
C ASN A 134 25.10 -29.49 28.80
N ASN A 135 24.03 -28.72 28.62
CA ASN A 135 23.60 -27.65 29.54
C ASN A 135 22.24 -27.09 29.07
N GLU A 136 21.12 -27.43 29.71
CA GLU A 136 20.47 -26.62 30.77
C GLU A 136 20.26 -25.13 30.39
N ASP A 137 18.97 -24.83 30.21
CA ASP A 137 18.24 -23.57 30.44
C ASP A 137 19.03 -22.33 30.88
N ASN A 138 18.81 -21.22 30.17
CA ASN A 138 18.63 -19.89 30.77
C ASN A 138 17.85 -19.01 29.76
N ASN A 139 16.59 -18.71 30.04
CA ASN A 139 16.12 -17.52 30.77
C ASN A 139 15.73 -16.42 29.76
N ASP A 140 14.45 -16.34 29.39
CA ASP A 140 13.47 -15.36 29.93
C ASP A 140 13.84 -13.90 29.64
N ASP A 141 12.90 -13.25 28.96
CA ASP A 141 12.58 -11.82 28.95
C ASP A 141 13.63 -10.80 28.50
N ASN A 142 13.30 -10.11 27.38
CA ASN A 142 13.43 -8.66 27.35
C ASN A 142 12.30 -8.03 26.51
N ASN A 143 11.15 -7.93 27.16
CA ASN A 143 10.16 -6.90 26.91
C ASN A 143 10.72 -5.55 27.42
N GLU A 144 11.08 -4.63 26.54
CA GLU A 144 11.16 -3.21 26.90
C GLU A 144 10.35 -2.39 25.89
N ASP A 145 9.24 -1.87 26.41
CA ASP A 145 8.49 -0.72 25.96
C ASP A 145 9.36 0.32 25.24
N ASN A 146 8.94 0.73 24.04
CA ASN A 146 9.25 2.06 23.56
C ASN A 146 7.96 2.83 23.28
N SER A 147 7.23 3.10 24.36
CA SER A 147 6.25 4.17 24.42
C SER A 147 6.98 5.50 24.62
N GLU A 148 7.22 6.25 23.55
CA GLU A 148 7.45 7.69 23.67
C GLU A 148 6.36 8.45 22.92
N ASP A 149 5.55 9.12 23.74
CA ASP A 149 4.75 10.29 23.43
C ASP A 149 5.35 11.14 22.31
N ASN A 150 4.52 11.45 21.31
CA ASN A 150 4.64 12.73 20.63
C ASN A 150 3.26 13.36 20.48
N SER A 151 2.73 13.77 21.63
CA SER A 151 1.64 14.74 21.72
C SER A 151 2.21 16.14 21.52
N GLU A 152 2.05 16.73 20.34
CA GLU A 152 1.97 18.19 20.23
C GLU A 152 0.82 18.59 19.31
N ASP A 153 -0.13 19.27 19.94
CA ASP A 153 -1.17 20.11 19.37
C ASP A 153 -0.70 20.89 18.13
N ASN A 154 -1.53 20.92 17.10
CA ASN A 154 -1.66 22.14 16.30
C ASN A 154 -3.12 22.36 15.93
N SER A 155 -3.88 22.79 16.94
CA SER A 155 -5.16 23.45 16.79
C SER A 155 -4.94 24.89 16.32
N GLU A 156 -5.24 25.22 15.07
CA GLU A 156 -5.69 26.58 14.73
C GLU A 156 -6.86 26.54 13.74
N ASP A 157 -7.97 27.07 14.23
CA ASP A 157 -9.14 27.53 13.51
C ASP A 157 -8.79 28.24 12.20
N ASN A 158 -9.58 27.96 11.16
CA ASN A 158 -9.95 29.03 10.23
C ASN A 158 -11.39 28.84 9.75
N SER A 159 -12.32 29.21 10.63
CA SER A 159 -13.72 29.49 10.31
C SER A 159 -13.85 30.94 9.85
N GLU A 160 -14.23 31.15 8.58
CA GLU A 160 -14.87 32.37 8.03
C GLU A 160 -15.32 31.98 6.61
N ASP A 161 -16.54 31.46 6.41
CA ASP A 161 -17.76 32.24 6.21
C ASP A 161 -17.60 33.34 5.15
N ASN A 162 -18.02 33.05 3.91
CA ASN A 162 -18.43 34.09 2.98
C ASN A 162 -19.65 33.62 2.20
N SER A 163 -20.80 33.94 2.78
CA SER A 163 -22.11 34.03 2.18
C SER A 163 -22.18 34.97 0.97
N GLU A 164 -23.32 34.89 0.28
CA GLU A 164 -23.89 35.82 -0.75
C GLU A 164 -23.67 35.35 -2.20
N ASP A 165 -24.67 34.71 -2.82
CA ASP A 165 -25.91 35.31 -3.36
C ASP A 165 -25.63 36.18 -4.60
N ASN A 166 -25.99 35.67 -5.79
CA ASN A 166 -26.55 36.51 -6.84
C ASN A 166 -27.24 35.71 -7.96
N SER A 167 -28.55 35.92 -7.99
CA SER A 167 -29.40 36.16 -9.16
C SER A 167 -29.62 35.04 -10.18
N GLU A 168 -30.81 34.44 -10.07
CA GLU A 168 -31.79 34.31 -11.16
C GLU A 168 -31.44 35.12 -12.41
N ASP A 169 -31.34 34.47 -13.56
CA ASP A 169 -31.58 35.14 -14.84
C ASP A 169 -32.43 34.22 -15.72
N ASP A 170 -33.69 34.63 -15.82
CA ASP A 170 -34.71 34.13 -16.72
C ASP A 170 -34.18 34.16 -18.17
N ASN A 171 -34.27 33.03 -18.87
CA ASN A 171 -34.39 33.06 -20.32
C ASN A 171 -35.73 32.45 -20.70
N ASP A 172 -36.78 33.22 -20.40
CA ASP A 172 -37.92 33.34 -21.29
C ASP A 172 -37.41 33.74 -22.68
N ASN A 173 -37.48 32.81 -23.62
CA ASN A 173 -37.60 33.18 -25.03
C ASN A 173 -38.83 32.44 -25.57
N ASP A 174 -39.96 33.11 -25.36
CA ASP A 174 -41.12 33.08 -26.23
C ASP A 174 -40.73 33.44 -27.68
N ASP A 175 -41.57 32.97 -28.59
CA ASP A 175 -41.80 33.48 -29.95
C ASP A 175 -40.65 33.32 -30.99
N ASP A 176 -40.90 32.47 -32.00
CA ASP A 176 -41.46 33.01 -33.25
C ASP A 176 -41.85 31.90 -34.24
N ASP A 177 -43.10 32.04 -34.70
CA ASP A 177 -43.73 31.66 -35.97
C ASP A 177 -42.89 30.99 -37.08
N GLU A 178 -43.37 29.84 -37.59
CA GLU A 178 -43.95 29.62 -38.96
C GLU A 178 -44.11 28.13 -39.31
#